data_AF-A0A497ATC1-F1
#
_entry.id   AF-A0A497ATC1-F1
#
_cell.length_a   1.000
_cell.length_b   1.000
_cell.length_c   1.000
_cell.angle_alpha   90.00
_cell.angle_beta   90.00
_cell.angle_gamma   90.00
#
_symmetry.space_group_name_H-M   'P 1'
#
loop_
_entity.id
_entity.type
_entity.pdbx_description
1 polymer ?
#
loop_
_entity_poly.entity_id
_entity_poly.type
_entity_poly.pdbx_seq_one_letter_code
_entity_poly.pdbx_strand_id
1 'polypeptide(L)' 'MDAIIGLVISKPEDYRKCNICGAINWYEREICHNCGSNDLRDLNEADIQQIANAIENGIYCCDECPITV' A
#
# COMPACT_ATOMS: atom_id res chain seq x y z
N MET A 1 5.61 -3.01 -11.34
CA MET A 1 4.26 -3.61 -11.40
C MET A 1 3.57 -3.08 -10.18
N ASP A 2 2.88 -1.98 -10.40
CA ASP A 2 2.61 -1.00 -9.37
C ASP A 2 1.15 -1.15 -8.96
N ALA A 3 0.90 -1.19 -7.66
CA ALA A 3 -0.46 -1.33 -7.16
C ALA A 3 -1.21 0.00 -7.34
N ILE A 4 -2.31 -0.02 -8.08
CA ILE A 4 -3.20 1.14 -8.18
C ILE A 4 -3.85 1.34 -6.82
N ILE A 5 -3.72 2.53 -6.23
CA ILE A 5 -4.18 2.82 -4.87
C ILE A 5 -5.70 2.57 -4.68
N GLY A 6 -6.51 2.80 -5.72
CA GLY A 6 -7.95 2.43 -5.72
C GLY A 6 -8.20 0.92 -5.56
N LEU A 7 -7.26 0.07 -6.01
CA LEU A 7 -7.32 -1.37 -5.77
C LEU A 7 -7.03 -1.72 -4.32
N VAL A 8 -6.15 -0.97 -3.65
CA VAL A 8 -5.82 -1.18 -2.23
C VAL A 8 -7.04 -0.93 -1.33
N ILE A 9 -7.85 0.09 -1.63
CA ILE A 9 -9.08 0.36 -0.86
C ILE A 9 -10.17 -0.65 -1.17
N SER A 10 -10.31 -1.08 -2.43
CA SER A 10 -11.38 -2.01 -2.82
C SER A 10 -11.13 -3.46 -2.41
N LYS A 11 -9.87 -3.85 -2.21
CA LYS A 11 -9.46 -5.19 -1.76
C LYS A 11 -8.24 -5.12 -0.82
N PRO A 12 -8.38 -4.55 0.39
CA PRO A 12 -7.27 -4.38 1.32
C PRO A 12 -6.61 -5.71 1.73
N GLU A 13 -7.34 -6.81 1.68
CA GLU A 13 -6.86 -8.16 1.96
C GLU A 13 -5.80 -8.67 0.97
N ASP A 14 -5.75 -8.12 -0.24
CA ASP A 14 -4.73 -8.46 -1.24
C ASP A 14 -3.39 -7.75 -0.95
N TYR A 15 -3.31 -6.97 0.12
CA TYR A 15 -2.16 -6.14 0.45
C TYR A 15 -1.71 -6.22 1.91
N ARG A 16 -0.42 -5.94 2.11
CA ARG A 16 0.26 -5.89 3.39
C ARG A 16 1.12 -4.64 3.48
N LYS A 17 1.32 -4.12 4.68
CA LYS A 17 2.19 -2.97 4.96
C LYS A 17 3.46 -3.43 5.65
N CYS A 18 4.58 -2.89 5.20
CA CYS A 18 5.86 -3.10 5.87
C CYS A 18 5.93 -2.28 7.17
N ASN A 19 6.23 -2.92 8.29
CA ASN A 19 6.40 -2.23 9.59
C ASN A 19 7.66 -1.37 9.65
N ILE A 20 8.64 -1.61 8.76
CA ILE A 20 9.92 -0.90 8.75
C ILE A 20 9.86 0.40 7.95
N CYS A 21 9.33 0.34 6.72
CA CYS A 21 9.32 1.50 5.81
C CYS A 21 7.93 2.00 5.42
N GLY A 22 6.86 1.31 5.83
CA GLY A 22 5.48 1.70 5.51
C GLY A 22 5.03 1.37 4.08
N ALA A 23 5.88 0.78 3.24
CA ALA A 23 5.53 0.40 1.87
C ALA A 23 4.39 -0.62 1.82
N ILE A 24 3.49 -0.45 0.85
CA ILE A 24 2.39 -1.38 0.57
C ILE A 24 2.88 -2.46 -0.39
N ASN A 25 2.66 -3.71 -0.03
CA ASN A 25 3.11 -4.89 -0.75
C ASN A 25 1.89 -5.76 -1.09
N TRP A 26 1.97 -6.52 -2.17
CA TRP A 26 1.03 -7.62 -2.43
C TRP A 26 1.10 -8.67 -1.32
N TYR A 27 -0.03 -9.28 -0.99
CA TYR A 27 -0.14 -10.28 0.08
C TYR A 27 0.85 -11.45 -0.09
N GLU A 28 1.07 -11.90 -1.32
CA GLU A 28 1.97 -13.01 -1.65
C GLU A 28 3.45 -12.70 -1.46
N ARG A 29 3.84 -11.42 -1.28
CA ARG A 29 5.24 -11.09 -1.06
C ARG A 29 5.65 -11.45 0.36
N GLU A 30 6.75 -12.19 0.46
CA GLU A 30 7.42 -12.47 1.73
C GLU A 30 8.42 -11.37 2.13
N ILE A 31 8.92 -10.62 1.14
CA ILE A 31 9.93 -9.57 1.32
C ILE A 31 9.40 -8.25 0.76
N CYS A 32 9.57 -7.19 1.54
CA CYS A 32 9.23 -5.83 1.16
C CYS A 32 9.96 -5.42 -0.13
N HIS A 33 9.18 -5.02 -1.14
CA HIS A 33 9.72 -4.62 -2.43
C HIS A 33 10.60 -3.37 -2.37
N ASN A 34 10.47 -2.57 -1.30
CA ASN A 34 11.21 -1.32 -1.13
C ASN A 34 12.49 -1.53 -0.31
N CYS A 35 12.37 -1.98 0.93
CA CYS A 35 13.51 -2.03 1.87
C CYS A 35 14.12 -3.42 2.09
N GLY A 36 13.54 -4.48 1.52
CA GLY A 36 14.06 -5.85 1.69
C GLY A 36 13.77 -6.50 3.07
N SER A 37 13.05 -5.84 3.96
CA SER A 37 12.58 -6.44 5.22
C SER A 37 11.47 -7.47 4.97
N ASN A 38 11.40 -8.52 5.78
CA ASN A 38 10.31 -9.50 5.81
C ASN A 38 9.23 -9.20 6.86
N ASP A 39 9.32 -8.06 7.56
CA ASP A 39 8.34 -7.64 8.56
C ASP A 39 7.15 -6.94 7.87
N LEU A 40 6.24 -7.78 7.37
CA LEU A 40 5.02 -7.40 6.67
C LEU A 40 3.81 -7.80 7.52
N ARG A 41 2.85 -6.88 7.66
CA ARG A 41 1.58 -7.10 8.35
C ARG A 41 0.40 -6.76 7.46
N ASP A 42 -0.76 -7.31 7.77
CA ASP A 42 -1.99 -6.98 7.06
C ASP A 42 -2.36 -5.50 7.32
N LEU A 43 -3.07 -4.90 6.37
CA LEU A 43 -3.62 -3.55 6.54
C LEU A 43 -4.72 -3.56 7.60
N ASN A 44 -4.79 -2.49 8.39
CA ASN A 44 -5.90 -2.24 9.29
C ASN A 44 -6.74 -1.04 8.81
N GLU A 45 -7.87 -0.81 9.47
CA GLU A 45 -8.80 0.27 9.12
C GLU A 45 -8.14 1.66 9.13
N ALA A 46 -7.21 1.91 10.05
CA ALA A 46 -6.49 3.18 10.10
C ALA A 46 -5.56 3.37 8.90
N ASP A 47 -4.90 2.30 8.41
CA ASP A 47 -4.10 2.36 7.20
C ASP A 47 -4.99 2.64 5.97
N ILE A 48 -6.14 1.96 5.87
CA ILE A 48 -7.10 2.16 4.78
C ILE A 48 -7.59 3.60 4.77
N GLN A 49 -7.95 4.16 5.94
CA GLN A 49 -8.40 5.55 6.06
C GLN A 49 -7.29 6.53 5.68
N GLN A 50 -6.04 6.26 6.08
CA GLN A 50 -4.90 7.11 5.71
C GLN A 50 -4.69 7.13 4.19
N ILE A 51 -4.80 5.96 3.54
CA ILE A 51 -4.69 5.83 2.09
C ILE A 51 -5.85 6.57 1.40
N ALA A 52 -7.09 6.39 1.86
CA ALA A 52 -8.27 7.09 1.34
C ALA A 52 -8.13 8.60 1.43
N ASN A 53 -7.74 9.11 2.61
CA ASN A 53 -7.53 10.55 2.82
C ASN A 53 -6.44 11.11 1.89
N ALA A 54 -5.40 10.34 1.59
CA ALA A 54 -4.34 10.81 0.71
C ALA A 54 -4.79 10.93 -0.76
N ILE A 55 -5.75 10.11 -1.20
CA ILE A 55 -6.42 10.25 -2.50
C ILE A 55 -7.28 11.51 -2.52
N GLU A 56 -8.15 11.68 -1.51
CA GLU A 56 -9.09 12.80 -1.43
C GLU A 56 -8.38 14.17 -1.42
N ASN A 57 -7.21 14.23 -0.78
CA ASN A 57 -6.40 15.46 -0.74
C ASN A 57 -5.54 15.68 -2.00
N GLY A 58 -5.70 14.86 -3.04
CA GLY A 58 -4.96 15.00 -4.31
C GLY A 58 -3.46 14.73 -4.19
N ILE A 59 -3.00 14.12 -3.10
CA ILE A 59 -1.60 13.73 -2.89
C ILE A 59 -1.26 12.55 -3.81
N TYR A 60 -2.26 11.73 -4.18
CA TYR A 60 -2.14 10.64 -5.13
C TYR A 60 -3.10 10.85 -6.30
N CYS A 61 -2.60 11.48 -7.36
CA CYS A 61 -3.42 12.09 -8.40
C CYS A 61 -3.39 11.35 -9.75
N CYS A 62 -3.15 10.03 -9.81
CA CYS A 62 -3.50 9.30 -11.02
C CYS A 62 -3.88 7.84 -10.79
N ASP A 63 -4.90 7.40 -11.54
CA ASP A 63 -5.45 6.04 -11.56
C ASP A 63 -4.41 4.97 -11.99
N GLU A 64 -3.23 5.40 -12.45
CA GLU A 64 -2.11 4.56 -12.88
C GLU A 64 -0.79 4.94 -12.19
N CYS A 65 -0.81 5.75 -11.12
CA CYS A 65 0.41 6.28 -10.54
C CYS A 65 1.15 5.17 -9.79
N PRO A 66 2.39 4.85 -10.19
CA PRO A 66 3.20 3.91 -9.45
C PRO A 66 3.35 4.35 -8.00
N ILE A 67 3.11 3.46 -7.05
CA ILE A 67 3.59 3.68 -5.68
C ILE A 67 5.12 3.53 -5.72
N THR A 68 5.81 4.61 -6.07
CA THR A 68 7.23 4.76 -5.79
C THR A 68 7.37 5.42 -4.42
N VAL A 69 7.70 4.59 -3.42
CA VAL A 69 8.33 4.98 -2.14
C VAL A 69 9.83 4.93 -2.27
#